data_AF-A0A6T9Y1E2-F1
#
_entry.id   AF-A0A6T9Y1E2-F1
#
_cell.length_a   1.000
_cell.length_b   1.000
_cell.length_c   1.000
_cell.angle_alpha   90.00
_cell.angle_beta   90.00
_cell.angle_gamma   90.00
#
_symmetry.space_group_name_H-M   'P 1'
#
loop_
_entity.id
_entity.type
_entity.pdbx_description
1 polymer ?
#
loop_
_entity_poly.entity_id
_entity_poly.type
_entity_poly.pdbx_seq_one_letter_code
_entity_poly.pdbx_strand_id
1 'polypeptide(L)' 'MKGLRIIGLGLVGLSAMAFSVIAAASEEAPAELVAELTQFCKEIAEEEGTKGKSEDVFVLECVNDELEAEGYQKLQSLN' A
#
# COMPACT_ATOMS: atom_id res chain seq x y z
N MET A 1 -58.32 -15.11 -0.28
CA MET A 1 -57.82 -13.77 -0.68
C MET A 1 -58.46 -12.71 0.20
N LYS A 2 -57.67 -11.73 0.64
CA LYS A 2 -57.92 -10.68 1.67
C LYS A 2 -57.53 -11.14 3.09
N GLY A 3 -56.62 -10.49 3.81
CA GLY A 3 -55.89 -9.27 3.51
C GLY A 3 -54.66 -9.16 4.40
N LEU A 4 -53.58 -8.70 3.80
CA LEU A 4 -52.31 -8.37 4.43
C LEU A 4 -52.53 -7.12 5.30
N ARG A 5 -52.39 -7.26 6.62
CA ARG A 5 -52.39 -6.15 7.57
C ARG A 5 -50.96 -5.87 8.01
N ILE A 6 -50.48 -4.72 7.56
CA ILE A 6 -49.19 -4.07 7.83
C ILE A 6 -49.19 -3.59 9.29
N ILE A 7 -48.32 -4.08 10.19
CA ILE A 7 -47.77 -3.32 11.33
C ILE A 7 -46.47 -3.98 11.84
N GLY A 8 -45.39 -3.20 11.99
CA GLY A 8 -44.26 -3.49 12.91
C GLY A 8 -42.96 -3.85 12.18
N LEU A 9 -42.15 -2.89 11.73
CA LEU A 9 -41.10 -2.22 12.50
C LEU A 9 -39.97 -3.16 12.96
N GLY A 10 -38.79 -2.98 12.37
CA GLY A 10 -37.51 -3.54 12.82
C GLY A 10 -37.20 -4.89 12.18
N LEU A 11 -36.02 -5.17 11.65
CA LEU A 11 -34.72 -4.53 11.74
C LEU A 11 -34.00 -4.93 10.44
N VAL A 12 -33.81 -3.99 9.50
CA VAL A 12 -32.73 -4.16 8.52
C VAL A 12 -31.47 -3.98 9.35
N GLY A 13 -30.91 -5.10 9.81
CA GLY A 13 -29.62 -5.15 10.48
C GLY A 13 -28.56 -4.70 9.51
N LEU A 14 -28.40 -3.38 9.38
CA LEU A 14 -27.26 -2.76 8.73
C LEU A 14 -26.08 -3.00 9.68
N SER A 15 -25.52 -4.20 9.65
CA SER A 15 -24.23 -4.49 10.25
C SER A 15 -23.18 -3.70 9.47
N ALA A 16 -23.00 -2.44 9.86
CA ALA A 16 -21.85 -1.65 9.50
C ALA A 16 -20.63 -2.31 10.16
N MET A 17 -19.99 -3.22 9.45
CA MET A 17 -18.65 -3.66 9.81
C MET A 17 -17.73 -2.45 9.62
N ALA A 18 -17.57 -1.68 10.68
CA ALA A 18 -16.55 -0.65 10.76
C ALA A 18 -15.21 -1.41 10.79
N PHE A 19 -14.62 -1.63 9.62
CA PHE A 19 -13.20 -1.96 9.52
C PHE A 19 -12.44 -0.73 9.99
N SER A 20 -12.17 -0.66 11.30
CA SER A 20 -11.15 0.23 11.83
C SER A 20 -9.84 -0.22 11.22
N VAL A 21 -9.46 0.38 10.10
CA VAL A 21 -8.10 0.34 9.59
C VAL A 21 -7.22 0.94 10.67
N ILE A 22 -6.71 0.06 11.53
CA ILE A 22 -5.62 0.40 12.43
C ILE A 22 -4.44 0.61 11.47
N ALA A 23 -4.10 1.88 11.23
CA ALA A 23 -2.82 2.23 10.65
C ALA A 23 -1.75 1.74 11.64
N ALA A 24 -1.34 0.49 11.47
CA ALA A 24 -0.14 0.00 12.12
C ALA A 24 0.98 0.92 11.64
N ALA A 25 1.70 1.53 12.59
CA ALA A 25 2.91 2.26 12.23
C ALA A 25 3.83 1.28 11.52
N SER A 26 4.06 1.48 10.22
CA SER A 26 5.02 0.67 9.46
C SER A 26 6.38 0.74 10.13
N GLU A 27 7.11 -0.35 10.11
CA GLU A 27 8.46 -0.43 10.68
C GLU A 27 9.52 0.07 9.68
N GLU A 28 10.69 0.49 10.18
CA GLU A 28 11.82 0.81 9.31
C GLU A 28 12.39 -0.49 8.71
N ALA A 29 12.69 -0.45 7.41
CA ALA A 29 13.26 -1.59 6.72
C ALA A 29 14.72 -1.85 7.14
N PRO A 30 15.14 -3.13 7.21
CA PRO A 30 16.55 -3.45 7.43
C PRO A 30 17.40 -2.94 6.28
N ALA A 31 18.61 -2.43 6.58
CA ALA A 31 19.50 -1.83 5.59
C ALA A 31 19.91 -2.79 4.46
N GLU A 32 19.98 -4.09 4.75
CA GLU A 32 20.27 -5.14 3.76
C GLU A 32 19.15 -5.24 2.72
N LEU A 33 17.88 -5.24 3.15
CA LEU A 33 16.72 -5.21 2.25
C LEU A 33 16.72 -3.95 1.40
N VAL A 34 16.97 -2.78 1.99
CA VAL A 34 17.05 -1.52 1.22
C VAL A 34 18.15 -1.59 0.16
N ALA A 35 19.30 -2.20 0.46
CA ALA A 35 20.39 -2.37 -0.50
C ALA A 35 20.00 -3.33 -1.65
N GLU A 36 19.36 -4.45 -1.33
CA GLU A 36 18.84 -5.42 -2.31
C GLU A 36 17.82 -4.76 -3.25
N LEU A 37 16.82 -4.08 -2.69
CA LEU A 37 15.81 -3.35 -3.48
C LEU A 37 16.44 -2.23 -4.31
N THR A 38 17.44 -1.52 -3.78
CA THR A 38 18.16 -0.48 -4.53
C THR A 38 18.86 -1.07 -5.75
N GLN A 39 19.51 -2.23 -5.61
CA GLN A 39 20.16 -2.90 -6.74
C GLN A 39 19.11 -3.36 -7.76
N PHE A 40 18.04 -4.02 -7.32
CA PHE A 40 16.95 -4.45 -8.18
C PHE A 40 16.34 -3.29 -8.99
N CYS A 41 16.06 -2.16 -8.33
CA CYS A 41 15.49 -0.99 -9.00
C CYS A 41 16.48 -0.30 -9.95
N LYS A 42 17.78 -0.41 -9.72
CA LYS A 42 18.81 0.03 -10.68
C LYS A 42 18.83 -0.86 -11.92
N GLU A 43 18.73 -2.17 -11.75
CA GLU A 43 18.64 -3.12 -12.87
C GLU A 43 17.39 -2.82 -13.72
N ILE A 44 16.24 -2.55 -13.11
CA ILE A 44 15.04 -2.09 -13.84
C ILE A 44 15.30 -0.77 -14.58
N ALA A 45 15.96 0.20 -13.94
CA ALA A 45 16.27 1.48 -14.58
C ALA A 45 17.18 1.31 -15.81
N GLU A 46 18.13 0.37 -15.75
CA GLU A 46 19.05 0.05 -16.84
C GLU A 46 18.36 -0.71 -17.99
N GLU A 47 17.50 -1.68 -17.66
CA GLU A 47 16.85 -2.57 -18.63
C GLU A 47 15.60 -1.96 -19.26
N GLU A 48 14.73 -1.34 -18.44
CA GLU A 48 13.43 -0.81 -18.87
C GLU A 48 13.42 0.72 -19.05
N GLY A 49 14.44 1.40 -18.52
CA GLY A 49 14.54 2.86 -18.52
C GLY A 49 13.75 3.52 -17.39
N THR A 50 14.05 4.80 -17.14
CA THR A 50 13.52 5.56 -15.99
C THR A 50 12.18 6.25 -16.24
N LYS A 51 11.51 5.96 -17.36
CA LYS A 51 10.25 6.60 -17.78
C LYS A 51 10.32 8.15 -17.80
N GLY A 52 11.50 8.70 -18.08
CA GLY A 52 11.74 10.15 -18.17
C GLY A 52 12.10 10.83 -16.84
N LYS A 53 12.28 10.08 -15.75
CA LYS A 53 12.82 10.58 -14.47
C LYS A 53 14.35 10.53 -14.48
N SER A 54 15.00 11.22 -13.54
CA SER A 54 16.40 10.90 -13.24
C SER A 54 16.48 9.52 -12.59
N GLU A 55 17.62 8.85 -12.76
CA GLU A 55 17.85 7.52 -12.19
C GLU A 55 17.62 7.52 -10.68
N ASP A 56 18.21 8.46 -9.94
CA ASP A 56 18.03 8.57 -8.48
C ASP A 56 16.56 8.67 -8.04
N VAL A 57 15.76 9.45 -8.78
CA VAL A 57 14.33 9.63 -8.48
C VAL A 57 13.56 8.36 -8.80
N PHE A 58 13.86 7.74 -9.94
CA PHE A 58 13.23 6.48 -10.33
C PHE A 58 13.53 5.37 -9.31
N VAL A 59 14.80 5.21 -8.93
CA VAL A 59 15.23 4.17 -7.99
C VAL A 59 14.61 4.40 -6.61
N LEU A 60 14.57 5.64 -6.10
CA LEU A 60 13.91 5.95 -4.82
C LEU A 60 12.41 5.63 -4.84
N GLU A 61 11.71 5.98 -5.92
CA GLU A 61 10.28 5.66 -6.06
C GLU A 61 10.05 4.16 -6.12
N CYS A 62 10.83 3.43 -6.93
CA CYS A 62 10.76 1.99 -7.03
C CYS A 62 11.00 1.30 -5.68
N VAL A 63 12.06 1.67 -4.96
CA VAL A 63 12.34 1.13 -3.62
C VAL A 63 11.18 1.41 -2.66
N ASN A 64 10.60 2.61 -2.70
CA ASN A 64 9.48 2.98 -1.83
C ASN A 64 8.19 2.22 -2.15
N ASP A 65 7.96 1.85 -3.41
CA ASP A 65 6.83 1.03 -3.81
C ASP A 65 6.98 -0.41 -3.29
N GLU A 66 8.18 -0.99 -3.38
CA GLU A 66 8.48 -2.33 -2.82
C GLU A 66 8.38 -2.34 -1.29
N LEU A 67 8.98 -1.34 -0.61
CA LEU A 67 8.90 -1.21 0.85
C LEU A 67 7.46 -1.08 1.35
N GLU A 68 6.63 -0.28 0.68
CA GLU A 68 5.22 -0.13 1.03
C GLU A 68 4.44 -1.44 0.84
N ALA A 69 4.74 -2.19 -0.23
CA ALA A 69 4.12 -3.49 -0.49
C ALA A 69 4.47 -4.52 0.58
N GLU A 70 5.68 -4.44 1.15
CA GLU A 70 6.15 -5.28 2.26
C GLU A 70 5.74 -4.77 3.65
N GLY A 71 5.14 -3.57 3.74
CA GLY A 71 4.63 -2.99 4.99
C GLY A 71 5.63 -2.11 5.74
N TYR A 72 6.77 -1.76 5.14
CA TYR A 72 7.78 -0.88 5.70
C TYR A 72 7.51 0.61 5.43
N GLN A 73 8.19 1.48 6.17
CA GLN A 73 8.16 2.91 5.97
C GLN A 73 8.87 3.32 4.68
N LYS A 74 8.34 4.35 4.01
CA LYS A 74 9.00 4.99 2.87
C LYS A 74 10.22 5.81 3.32
N LEU A 75 11.25 5.77 2.49
CA LEU A 75 12.48 6.53 2.64
C LEU A 75 12.34 7.92 2.02
N GLN A 76 13.03 8.90 2.61
CA GLN A 76 13.15 10.26 2.06
C GLN A 76 14.29 10.36 1.03
N SER A 77 15.29 9.50 1.13
CA SER A 77 16.46 9.46 0.25
C SER A 77 17.15 8.09 0.33
N LEU A 78 17.89 7.74 -0.71
CA LEU A 78 18.86 6.64 -0.71
C LEU A 78 20.25 7.21 -0.38
N ASN A 79 21.05 6.46 0.38
CA ASN A 79 22.41 6.85 0.78
C ASN A 79 23.46 6.44 -0.25
#